data_AF-A0AA97LLW6-F1
#
_entry.id   AF-A0AA97LLW6-F1
#
_cell.length_a   1.000
_cell.length_b   1.000
_cell.length_c   1.000
_cell.angle_alpha   90.00
_cell.angle_beta   90.00
_cell.angle_gamma   90.00
#
_symmetry.space_group_name_H-M   'P 1'
#
loop_
_entity.id
_entity.type
_entity.pdbx_description
1 polymer ?
#
loop_
_entity_poly.entity_id
_entity_poly.type
_entity_poly.pdbx_seq_one_letter_code
_entity_poly.pdbx_strand_id
1 'polypeptide(L)'
;MEELSQALACSFSVSKDLNSTAAPHPRLAQYKAKYSSLEQGERRRRLLELQKTKRLDYVNHARRLAEDDWTGMEEEEEEGADEDVEDMEVEERKKLPKRYANQLMLSEWLIDVPPDLAEEWILVVCPVGKRTLIVASRGSTAAYTKSGFCVNRFPSLLPGGNRRSSSTEKVYTILDCIYNEAQQTYYVLDVMCWRGHPVYDCQTDFRFYWFRSKMEEEGDLEEKSRLNPFRFVGLQNYSCSTESLCEVLATDFPFEVDGLLFYHKQAHYNPGSTPLVGWLRPYMVSDILGMSVPASPLTTRPDYAGHQLQEIINHKRSGKQKARDDSSDGNAGNVDGRYELEHLSTPKLEGSPSVSGDPAAQMEN
;
A
#
# COMPACT_ATOMS: atom_id res chain seq x y z
N MET A 1 -18.46 15.75 -24.09
CA MET A 1 -18.40 15.41 -22.65
C MET A 1 -17.71 14.08 -22.41
N GLU A 2 -18.09 13.00 -23.10
CA GLU A 2 -17.45 11.67 -22.96
C GLU A 2 -15.95 11.63 -23.28
N GLU A 3 -15.50 12.33 -24.32
CA GLU A 3 -14.06 12.41 -24.63
C GLU A 3 -13.26 13.15 -23.55
N LEU A 4 -13.87 14.16 -22.92
CA LEU A 4 -13.25 14.91 -21.83
C LEU A 4 -13.17 14.08 -20.55
N SER A 5 -14.24 13.34 -20.21
CA SER A 5 -14.22 12.41 -19.07
C SER A 5 -13.21 11.30 -19.28
N GLN A 6 -13.12 10.74 -20.50
CA GLN A 6 -12.10 9.75 -20.86
C GLN A 6 -10.69 10.32 -20.75
N ALA A 7 -10.43 11.51 -21.31
CA ALA A 7 -9.11 12.13 -21.25
C ALA A 7 -8.66 12.36 -19.79
N LEU A 8 -9.57 12.87 -18.96
CA LEU A 8 -9.28 13.14 -17.55
C LEU A 8 -9.08 11.83 -16.76
N ALA A 9 -9.91 10.80 -16.97
CA ALA A 9 -9.78 9.52 -16.29
C ALA A 9 -8.52 8.73 -16.71
N CYS A 10 -8.09 8.82 -17.97
CA CYS A 10 -6.99 8.00 -18.49
C CYS A 10 -5.60 8.62 -18.30
N SER A 11 -5.50 9.95 -18.31
CA SER A 11 -4.23 10.65 -18.50
C SER A 11 -3.90 11.71 -17.44
N PHE A 12 -4.82 12.01 -16.54
CA PHE A 12 -4.56 12.94 -15.44
C PHE A 12 -3.96 12.19 -14.24
N SER A 13 -2.63 12.20 -14.15
CA SER A 13 -1.92 11.69 -12.98
C SER A 13 -0.71 12.57 -12.64
N VAL A 14 -0.54 12.86 -11.36
CA VAL A 14 0.61 13.62 -10.85
C VAL A 14 1.83 12.70 -10.73
N SER A 15 1.67 11.51 -10.15
CA SER A 15 2.70 10.48 -10.17
C SER A 15 2.49 9.55 -11.36
N LYS A 16 3.55 9.26 -12.13
CA LYS A 16 3.48 8.41 -13.33
C LYS A 16 3.59 6.92 -12.97
N ASP A 17 3.12 6.52 -11.79
CA ASP A 17 3.24 5.16 -11.28
C ASP A 17 2.33 4.20 -12.04
N LEU A 18 2.90 3.10 -12.52
CA LEU A 18 2.12 2.07 -13.19
C LEU A 18 1.24 1.31 -12.19
N ASN A 19 0.01 0.99 -12.60
CA ASN A 19 -0.94 0.15 -11.84
C ASN A 19 -1.13 0.58 -10.38
N SER A 20 -1.12 1.89 -10.13
CA SER A 20 -1.23 2.46 -8.78
C SER A 20 -2.51 2.03 -8.07
N THR A 21 -2.38 1.68 -6.79
CA THR A 21 -3.51 1.36 -5.89
C THR A 21 -4.31 2.59 -5.46
N ALA A 22 -3.86 3.80 -5.80
CA ALA A 22 -4.63 5.03 -5.62
C ALA A 22 -5.80 5.14 -6.63
N ALA A 23 -5.70 4.45 -7.77
CA ALA A 23 -6.77 4.31 -8.74
C ALA A 23 -7.44 2.93 -8.60
N PRO A 24 -8.69 2.76 -9.07
CA PRO A 24 -9.35 1.45 -9.11
C PRO A 24 -8.54 0.41 -9.87
N HIS A 25 -8.73 -0.86 -9.53
CA HIS A 25 -8.07 -1.98 -10.21
C HIS A 25 -8.30 -1.89 -11.74
N PRO A 26 -7.28 -2.02 -12.60
CA PRO A 26 -7.46 -1.78 -14.05
C PRO A 26 -8.51 -2.63 -14.76
N ARG A 27 -8.77 -3.86 -14.29
CA ARG A 27 -9.88 -4.71 -14.79
C ARG A 27 -11.28 -4.14 -14.46
N LEU A 28 -11.38 -3.32 -13.42
CA LEU A 28 -12.60 -2.66 -12.92
C LEU A 28 -12.64 -1.17 -13.30
N ALA A 29 -11.70 -0.68 -14.11
CA ALA A 29 -11.75 0.67 -14.64
C ALA A 29 -12.64 0.72 -15.89
N GLN A 30 -13.46 1.77 -16.01
CA GLN A 30 -14.27 2.02 -17.21
C GLN A 30 -13.37 2.31 -18.43
N TYR A 31 -12.31 3.09 -18.22
CA TYR A 31 -11.33 3.42 -19.26
C TYR A 31 -9.96 2.82 -18.96
N LYS A 32 -9.19 2.52 -20.02
CA LYS A 32 -7.82 2.05 -19.90
C LYS A 32 -6.89 3.22 -19.62
N ALA A 33 -6.40 3.33 -18.39
CA ALA A 33 -5.43 4.35 -18.02
C ALA A 33 -4.12 4.18 -18.81
N LYS A 34 -3.48 5.29 -19.18
CA LYS A 34 -2.17 5.29 -19.85
C LYS A 34 -1.10 4.59 -19.01
N TYR A 35 -1.24 4.67 -17.69
CA TYR A 35 -0.34 4.07 -16.71
C TYR A 35 -0.80 2.68 -16.25
N SER A 36 -1.71 2.02 -16.99
CA SER A 36 -2.06 0.62 -16.75
C SER A 36 -1.20 -0.28 -17.64
N SER A 37 -0.31 -1.07 -17.05
CA SER A 37 0.50 -2.05 -17.77
C SER A 37 0.13 -3.47 -17.35
N LEU A 38 -0.13 -4.33 -18.32
CA LEU A 38 -0.38 -5.76 -18.09
C LEU A 38 0.92 -6.56 -17.90
N GLU A 39 2.08 -5.96 -18.21
CA GLU A 39 3.37 -6.65 -18.21
C GLU A 39 4.09 -6.40 -16.88
N GLN A 40 3.71 -7.14 -15.83
CA GLN A 40 4.41 -7.07 -14.54
C GLN A 40 5.58 -8.06 -14.52
N GLY A 41 5.46 -9.23 -15.14
CA GLY A 41 6.48 -10.29 -15.11
C GLY A 41 7.88 -9.85 -15.58
N GLU A 42 7.98 -9.15 -16.71
CA GLU A 42 9.29 -8.69 -17.21
C GLU A 42 9.90 -7.61 -16.31
N ARG A 43 9.10 -6.64 -15.86
CA ARG A 43 9.54 -5.59 -14.93
C ARG A 43 10.01 -6.14 -13.60
N ARG A 44 9.33 -7.16 -13.06
CA ARG A 44 9.76 -7.88 -11.84
C ARG A 44 11.14 -8.50 -12.04
N ARG A 45 11.36 -9.21 -13.16
CA ARG A 45 12.65 -9.86 -13.47
C ARG A 45 13.78 -8.83 -13.59
N ARG A 46 13.55 -7.73 -14.30
CA ARG A 46 14.53 -6.64 -14.45
C ARG A 46 14.89 -6.03 -13.09
N LEU A 47 13.89 -5.73 -12.25
CA LEU A 47 14.12 -5.19 -10.91
C LEU A 47 14.89 -6.14 -9.98
N LEU A 48 14.59 -7.45 -10.02
CA LEU A 48 15.32 -8.46 -9.25
C LEU A 48 16.79 -8.59 -9.67
N GLU A 49 17.11 -8.32 -10.94
CA GLU A 49 18.50 -8.29 -11.41
C GLU A 49 19.18 -6.97 -11.02
N LEU A 50 18.48 -5.84 -11.16
CA LEU A 50 18.99 -4.53 -10.78
C LEU A 50 19.36 -4.46 -9.30
N GLN A 51 18.53 -5.00 -8.40
CA GLN A 51 18.81 -4.96 -6.96
C GLN A 51 20.07 -5.74 -6.54
N LYS A 52 20.56 -6.69 -7.36
CA LYS A 52 21.81 -7.42 -7.09
C LYS A 52 23.06 -6.55 -7.33
N THR A 53 22.95 -5.58 -8.23
CA THR A 53 24.06 -4.71 -8.64
C THR A 53 23.98 -3.33 -8.00
N LYS A 54 22.77 -2.86 -7.70
CA LYS A 54 22.51 -1.55 -7.11
C LYS A 54 23.12 -1.48 -5.71
N ARG A 55 24.00 -0.49 -5.50
CA ARG A 55 24.57 -0.16 -4.19
C ARG A 55 24.15 1.25 -3.83
N LEU A 56 23.17 1.37 -2.95
CA LEU A 56 22.78 2.65 -2.36
C LEU A 56 23.30 2.71 -0.93
N ASP A 57 23.61 3.92 -0.45
CA ASP A 57 24.05 4.15 0.92
C ASP A 57 22.86 4.17 1.89
N TYR A 58 22.26 2.99 2.12
CA TYR A 58 21.14 2.84 3.04
C TYR A 58 21.53 3.07 4.50
N VAL A 59 22.81 2.91 4.85
CA VAL A 59 23.33 3.20 6.19
C VAL A 59 23.20 4.69 6.48
N ASN A 60 23.72 5.52 5.58
CA ASN A 60 23.58 6.96 5.74
C ASN A 60 22.11 7.39 5.61
N HIS A 61 21.34 6.81 4.68
CA HIS A 61 19.90 7.10 4.55
C HIS A 61 19.12 6.85 5.84
N ALA A 62 19.32 5.70 6.49
CA ALA A 62 18.68 5.37 7.75
C ALA A 62 19.11 6.33 8.87
N ARG A 63 20.39 6.71 8.92
CA ARG A 63 20.89 7.74 9.85
C ARG A 63 20.23 9.10 9.62
N ARG A 64 20.10 9.54 8.37
CA ARG A 64 19.44 10.81 8.00
C ARG A 64 18.00 10.85 8.50
N LEU A 65 17.24 9.76 8.30
CA LEU A 65 15.88 9.63 8.81
C LEU A 65 15.82 9.70 10.35
N ALA A 66 16.75 9.06 11.03
CA ALA A 66 16.80 9.02 12.49
C ALA A 66 17.27 10.33 13.13
N GLU A 67 18.16 11.06 12.48
CA GLU A 67 18.79 12.28 13.02
C GLU A 67 18.14 13.58 12.53
N ASP A 68 17.27 13.49 11.52
CA ASP A 68 16.69 14.61 10.74
C ASP A 68 17.78 15.52 10.15
N ASP A 69 18.83 14.90 9.63
CA ASP A 69 19.99 15.58 9.04
C ASP A 69 20.03 15.32 7.53
N TRP A 70 19.75 16.34 6.73
CA TRP A 70 19.68 16.26 5.26
C TRP A 70 20.75 17.12 4.57
N THR A 71 21.76 17.56 5.32
CA THR A 71 22.84 18.41 4.80
C THR A 71 23.68 17.67 3.74
N GLY A 72 24.14 18.38 2.71
CA GLY A 72 24.97 17.85 1.62
C GLY A 72 24.22 17.14 0.47
N MET A 73 22.91 16.95 0.58
CA MET A 73 22.10 16.30 -0.48
C MET A 73 21.62 17.26 -1.58
N GLU A 74 21.83 18.56 -1.39
CA GLU A 74 21.52 19.61 -2.37
C GLU A 74 22.65 19.74 -3.42
N GLU A 75 23.90 19.48 -3.03
CA GLU A 75 25.08 19.53 -3.91
C GLU A 75 25.13 18.33 -4.88
N GLU A 76 24.71 17.14 -4.44
CA GLU A 76 24.59 15.92 -5.27
C GLU A 76 23.46 15.99 -6.34
N GLU A 77 22.61 17.02 -6.29
CA GLU A 77 21.56 17.24 -7.29
C GLU A 77 22.02 18.07 -8.49
N GLU A 78 22.88 19.07 -8.28
CA GLU A 78 23.40 19.91 -9.37
C GLU A 78 24.33 19.12 -10.31
N GLU A 79 25.14 18.20 -9.79
CA GLU A 79 26.05 17.40 -10.64
C GLU A 79 25.35 16.34 -11.51
N GLY A 80 24.07 16.01 -11.22
CA GLY A 80 23.33 14.95 -11.92
C GLY A 80 22.20 15.43 -12.82
N ALA A 81 22.01 16.75 -12.96
CA ALA A 81 20.94 17.36 -13.75
C ALA A 81 21.34 17.63 -15.21
N ASP A 82 22.62 17.54 -15.57
CA ASP A 82 23.15 17.95 -16.88
C ASP A 82 23.27 16.81 -17.93
N GLU A 83 22.89 15.57 -17.61
CA GLU A 83 22.85 14.47 -18.60
C GLU A 83 21.44 14.27 -19.17
N ASP A 84 20.95 15.28 -19.89
CA ASP A 84 19.84 15.13 -20.83
C ASP A 84 20.28 14.23 -22.01
N VAL A 85 20.18 12.91 -21.82
CA VAL A 85 20.31 11.94 -22.92
C VAL A 85 18.91 11.58 -23.40
N GLU A 86 18.44 12.34 -24.40
CA GLU A 86 17.34 11.93 -25.27
C GLU A 86 17.68 10.57 -25.91
N ASP A 87 16.72 9.64 -25.87
CA ASP A 87 16.75 8.28 -26.44
C ASP A 87 17.71 7.26 -25.79
N MET A 88 17.22 6.57 -24.76
CA MET A 88 17.19 5.09 -24.63
C MET A 88 16.55 4.71 -23.28
N GLU A 89 15.80 3.61 -23.23
CA GLU A 89 15.10 3.06 -22.06
C GLU A 89 16.04 2.66 -20.90
N VAL A 90 16.66 3.64 -20.26
CA VAL A 90 17.41 3.47 -19.02
C VAL A 90 16.42 3.67 -17.88
N GLU A 91 16.03 2.57 -17.24
CA GLU A 91 15.30 2.59 -15.97
C GLU A 91 15.98 3.62 -15.05
N GLU A 92 15.31 4.76 -14.85
CA GLU A 92 15.82 5.90 -14.10
C GLU A 92 16.51 5.39 -12.83
N ARG A 93 17.75 5.81 -12.59
CA ARG A 93 18.45 5.57 -11.32
C ARG A 93 17.64 6.22 -10.20
N LYS A 94 16.61 5.54 -9.69
CA LYS A 94 15.72 6.06 -8.65
C LYS A 94 16.58 6.35 -7.42
N LYS A 95 16.82 7.64 -7.19
CA LYS A 95 17.49 8.19 -6.00
C LYS A 95 16.62 7.90 -4.78
N LEU A 96 17.26 7.80 -3.61
CA LEU A 96 16.54 7.64 -2.35
C LEU A 96 15.72 8.91 -2.05
N PRO A 97 14.48 8.79 -1.55
CA PRO A 97 13.64 9.94 -1.25
C PRO A 97 14.26 10.83 -0.17
N LYS A 98 14.08 12.15 -0.29
CA LYS A 98 14.48 13.11 0.75
C LYS A 98 13.42 13.19 1.85
N ARG A 99 13.86 13.47 3.08
CA ARG A 99 12.98 13.71 4.25
C ARG A 99 12.09 12.51 4.55
N TYR A 100 10.88 12.73 5.05
CA TYR A 100 9.97 11.68 5.50
C TYR A 100 8.93 11.27 4.46
N ALA A 101 8.87 11.93 3.30
CA ALA A 101 7.91 11.62 2.25
C ALA A 101 8.42 10.46 1.38
N ASN A 102 7.48 9.66 0.87
CA ASN A 102 7.74 8.57 -0.09
C ASN A 102 8.77 7.52 0.37
N GLN A 103 8.97 7.36 1.68
CA GLN A 103 9.91 6.38 2.25
C GLN A 103 9.40 4.94 2.25
N LEU A 104 8.11 4.73 1.98
CA LEU A 104 7.49 3.42 2.05
C LEU A 104 7.52 2.71 0.70
N MET A 105 7.76 1.40 0.70
CA MET A 105 7.60 0.55 -0.47
C MET A 105 6.10 0.32 -0.72
N LEU A 106 5.63 0.65 -1.92
CA LEU A 106 4.22 0.62 -2.29
C LEU A 106 3.97 -0.46 -3.34
N SER A 107 2.90 -1.22 -3.16
CA SER A 107 2.47 -2.26 -4.09
C SER A 107 1.74 -1.68 -5.30
N GLU A 108 1.88 -2.36 -6.43
CA GLU A 108 0.94 -2.25 -7.55
C GLU A 108 -0.28 -3.15 -7.32
N TRP A 109 -1.37 -2.93 -8.05
CA TRP A 109 -2.40 -3.96 -8.20
C TRP A 109 -1.78 -5.24 -8.76
N LEU A 110 -2.13 -6.41 -8.19
CA LEU A 110 -1.74 -7.69 -8.76
C LEU A 110 -2.63 -8.03 -9.96
N ILE A 111 -2.11 -7.87 -11.17
CA ILE A 111 -2.87 -8.07 -12.42
C ILE A 111 -2.36 -9.29 -13.18
N ASP A 112 -1.04 -9.37 -13.32
CA ASP A 112 -0.30 -10.46 -13.94
C ASP A 112 0.22 -11.37 -12.84
N VAL A 113 -0.42 -12.53 -12.69
CA VAL A 113 -0.15 -13.48 -11.60
C VAL A 113 1.15 -14.23 -11.91
N PRO A 114 2.16 -14.16 -11.02
CA PRO A 114 3.41 -14.91 -11.19
C PRO A 114 3.12 -16.41 -11.31
N PRO A 115 3.76 -17.13 -12.25
CA PRO A 115 3.59 -18.58 -12.36
C PRO A 115 4.16 -19.34 -11.16
N ASP A 116 5.13 -18.73 -10.47
CA ASP A 116 5.83 -19.21 -9.27
C ASP A 116 5.27 -18.59 -7.98
N LEU A 117 4.00 -18.18 -7.98
CA LEU A 117 3.36 -17.53 -6.85
C LEU A 117 3.45 -18.37 -5.57
N ALA A 118 3.21 -19.67 -5.65
CA ALA A 118 3.19 -20.55 -4.48
C ALA A 118 4.58 -20.73 -3.85
N GLU A 119 5.64 -20.69 -4.66
CA GLU A 119 7.01 -20.97 -4.28
C GLU A 119 7.79 -19.72 -3.87
N GLU A 120 7.69 -18.63 -4.65
CA GLU A 120 8.57 -17.45 -4.51
C GLU A 120 7.87 -16.24 -3.88
N TRP A 121 6.59 -16.35 -3.51
CA TRP A 121 5.83 -15.25 -2.91
C TRP A 121 5.29 -15.59 -1.52
N ILE A 122 5.08 -14.54 -0.75
CA ILE A 122 4.56 -14.58 0.62
C ILE A 122 3.34 -13.65 0.70
N LEU A 123 2.28 -14.11 1.35
CA LEU A 123 1.06 -13.37 1.59
C LEU A 123 1.10 -12.68 2.96
N VAL A 124 0.66 -11.42 3.03
CA VAL A 124 0.37 -10.72 4.28
C VAL A 124 -1.05 -10.17 4.26
N VAL A 125 -1.83 -10.49 5.30
CA VAL A 125 -3.18 -9.98 5.49
C VAL A 125 -3.11 -8.62 6.17
N CYS A 126 -3.67 -7.60 5.53
CA CYS A 126 -3.54 -6.21 5.98
C CYS A 126 -4.83 -5.71 6.66
N PRO A 127 -4.73 -5.13 7.87
CA PRO A 127 -5.86 -4.49 8.53
C PRO A 127 -6.30 -3.22 7.82
N VAL A 128 -7.56 -2.84 7.98
CA VAL A 128 -8.04 -1.48 7.72
C VAL A 128 -7.30 -0.52 8.65
N GLY A 129 -6.65 0.49 8.06
CA GLY A 129 -5.88 1.47 8.80
C GLY A 129 -5.08 2.41 7.93
N LYS A 130 -4.27 3.24 8.59
CA LYS A 130 -3.45 4.27 7.93
C LYS A 130 -2.00 3.79 7.79
N ARG A 131 -1.54 3.65 6.56
CA ARG A 131 -0.14 3.32 6.25
C ARG A 131 0.79 4.42 6.78
N THR A 132 1.75 4.04 7.62
CA THR A 132 2.54 4.99 8.41
C THR A 132 3.99 4.54 8.52
N LEU A 133 4.92 5.45 8.21
CA LEU A 133 6.34 5.30 8.52
C LEU A 133 6.55 5.59 10.01
N ILE A 134 7.19 4.65 10.72
CA ILE A 134 7.57 4.83 12.12
C ILE A 134 9.07 5.05 12.22
N VAL A 135 9.48 6.11 12.91
CA VAL A 135 10.88 6.39 13.23
C VAL A 135 11.01 6.54 14.75
N ALA A 136 11.64 5.58 15.40
CA ALA A 136 12.00 5.63 16.82
C ALA A 136 13.47 6.04 16.95
N SER A 137 13.73 7.21 17.52
CA SER A 137 15.07 7.78 17.64
C SER A 137 15.13 8.82 18.76
N ARG A 138 16.32 8.96 19.39
CA ARG A 138 16.61 10.00 20.39
C ARG A 138 15.59 10.09 21.55
N GLY A 139 15.03 8.95 21.93
CA GLY A 139 14.13 8.81 23.07
C GLY A 139 12.67 9.14 22.79
N SER A 140 12.26 9.23 21.52
CA SER A 140 10.88 9.41 21.09
C SER A 140 10.59 8.62 19.81
N THR A 141 9.33 8.32 19.56
CA THR A 141 8.84 7.70 18.33
C THR A 141 7.96 8.69 17.57
N ALA A 142 8.17 8.79 16.26
CA ALA A 142 7.40 9.65 15.38
C ALA A 142 6.75 8.83 14.27
N ALA A 143 5.50 9.18 13.95
CA ALA A 143 4.69 8.54 12.93
C ALA A 143 4.47 9.51 11.76
N TYR A 144 4.78 9.09 10.53
CA TYR A 144 4.66 9.91 9.33
C TYR A 144 3.75 9.25 8.27
N THR A 145 2.97 10.06 7.58
CA THR A 145 2.17 9.62 6.43
C THR A 145 3.05 9.30 5.21
N LYS A 146 2.46 8.70 4.16
CA LYS A 146 3.13 8.54 2.84
C LYS A 146 3.66 9.86 2.28
N SER A 147 2.96 10.97 2.53
CA SER A 147 3.37 12.32 2.13
C SER A 147 4.41 12.96 3.04
N GLY A 148 4.86 12.28 4.10
CA GLY A 148 5.87 12.75 5.04
C GLY A 148 5.35 13.67 6.14
N PHE A 149 4.03 13.83 6.27
CA PHE A 149 3.43 14.62 7.36
C PHE A 149 3.53 13.87 8.69
N CYS A 150 4.07 14.52 9.72
CA CYS A 150 4.18 13.94 11.06
C CYS A 150 2.80 13.95 11.75
N VAL A 151 2.19 12.77 11.87
CA VAL A 151 0.86 12.60 12.47
C VAL A 151 0.93 12.65 13.99
N ASN A 152 1.95 12.02 14.57
CA ASN A 152 2.06 11.89 16.02
C ASN A 152 3.52 11.73 16.46
N ARG A 153 3.81 12.15 17.70
CA ARG A 153 5.06 11.90 18.42
C ARG A 153 4.75 11.39 19.82
N PHE A 154 5.29 10.24 20.18
CA PHE A 154 4.97 9.52 21.42
C PHE A 154 6.17 8.69 21.90
N PRO A 155 6.27 8.36 23.21
CA PRO A 155 7.22 7.38 23.68
C PRO A 155 6.80 5.98 23.23
N SER A 156 7.74 5.11 22.86
CA SER A 156 7.46 3.69 22.65
C SER A 156 8.57 2.82 23.23
N LEU A 157 8.29 1.53 23.41
CA LEU A 157 9.31 0.57 23.82
C LEU A 157 10.21 0.11 22.66
N LEU A 158 10.03 0.65 21.45
CA LEU A 158 10.96 0.39 20.35
C LEU A 158 12.36 0.87 20.69
N PRO A 159 13.42 0.21 20.20
CA PRO A 159 14.79 0.67 20.42
C PRO A 159 15.00 2.09 19.87
N GLY A 160 15.44 3.01 20.73
CA GLY A 160 15.56 4.44 20.44
C GLY A 160 14.28 5.27 20.68
N GLY A 161 13.15 4.62 20.97
CA GLY A 161 11.81 5.24 21.14
C GLY A 161 11.51 5.77 22.54
N ASN A 162 12.38 5.53 23.51
CA ASN A 162 12.23 5.96 24.91
C ASN A 162 13.56 6.47 25.48
N ARG A 163 13.49 7.52 26.31
CA ARG A 163 14.63 8.11 27.03
C ARG A 163 15.43 7.09 27.86
N ARG A 164 14.77 6.03 28.36
CA ARG A 164 15.45 4.95 29.10
C ARG A 164 16.37 4.09 28.23
N SER A 165 16.04 3.96 26.93
CA SER A 165 16.83 3.22 25.94
C SER A 165 17.97 4.08 25.34
N SER A 166 18.13 5.34 25.76
CA SER A 166 19.06 6.30 25.17
C SER A 166 20.49 6.24 25.75
N SER A 167 20.99 5.04 26.10
CA SER A 167 22.35 4.89 26.62
C SER A 167 23.37 4.88 25.47
N THR A 168 24.15 5.96 25.36
CA THR A 168 25.45 6.17 24.66
C THR A 168 25.58 5.82 23.18
N GLU A 169 24.87 4.83 22.65
CA GLU A 169 24.92 4.39 21.25
C GLU A 169 23.79 5.00 20.42
N LYS A 170 24.05 5.27 19.13
CA LYS A 170 23.04 5.80 18.20
C LYS A 170 22.03 4.71 17.84
N VAL A 171 21.15 4.39 18.78
CA VAL A 171 20.09 3.40 18.60
C VAL A 171 18.86 4.07 17.99
N TYR A 172 18.45 3.58 16.82
CA TYR A 172 17.21 3.99 16.17
C TYR A 172 16.57 2.81 15.44
N THR A 173 15.26 2.90 15.24
CA THR A 173 14.45 1.88 14.58
C THR A 173 13.52 2.54 13.56
N ILE A 174 13.42 1.95 12.38
CA ILE A 174 12.58 2.43 11.28
C ILE A 174 11.70 1.27 10.83
N LEU A 175 10.38 1.44 10.95
CA LEU A 175 9.38 0.42 10.63
C LEU A 175 8.36 0.95 9.61
N ASP A 176 7.77 0.00 8.89
CA ASP A 176 6.65 0.24 7.99
C ASP A 176 5.38 -0.36 8.59
N CYS A 177 4.45 0.49 9.02
CA CYS A 177 3.30 0.08 9.81
C CYS A 177 1.96 0.43 9.13
N ILE A 178 0.89 -0.21 9.60
CA ILE A 178 -0.49 0.16 9.37
C ILE A 178 -1.10 0.48 10.74
N TYR A 179 -1.47 1.74 10.94
CA TYR A 179 -2.10 2.16 12.19
C TYR A 179 -3.60 1.87 12.14
N ASN A 180 -4.07 0.99 13.01
CA ASN A 180 -5.49 0.74 13.23
C ASN A 180 -6.00 1.63 14.36
N GLU A 181 -6.90 2.56 14.04
CA GLU A 181 -7.40 3.56 14.98
C GLU A 181 -8.30 2.95 16.06
N ALA A 182 -9.15 1.99 15.68
CA ALA A 182 -10.10 1.34 16.60
C ALA A 182 -9.39 0.63 17.75
N GLN A 183 -8.24 -0.01 17.46
CA GLN A 183 -7.46 -0.76 18.45
C GLN A 183 -6.31 0.05 19.05
N GLN A 184 -5.98 1.20 18.44
CA GLN A 184 -4.80 2.01 18.73
C GLN A 184 -3.51 1.17 18.68
N THR A 185 -3.39 0.39 17.61
CA THR A 185 -2.30 -0.56 17.39
C THR A 185 -1.59 -0.21 16.08
N TYR A 186 -0.27 -0.14 16.12
CA TYR A 186 0.57 -0.13 14.94
C TYR A 186 0.86 -1.58 14.54
N TYR A 187 0.18 -2.05 13.50
CA TYR A 187 0.48 -3.32 12.87
C TYR A 187 1.73 -3.17 12.02
N VAL A 188 2.82 -3.83 12.41
CA VAL A 188 4.09 -3.74 11.70
C VAL A 188 4.02 -4.67 10.50
N LEU A 189 4.14 -4.10 9.31
CA LEU A 189 4.17 -4.84 8.05
C LEU A 189 5.61 -5.13 7.62
N ASP A 190 6.55 -4.24 7.93
CA ASP A 190 7.94 -4.42 7.52
C ASP A 190 8.94 -3.68 8.43
N VAL A 191 10.21 -4.07 8.34
CA VAL A 191 11.34 -3.45 9.03
C VAL A 191 12.36 -2.95 8.03
N MET A 192 12.81 -1.71 8.21
CA MET A 192 13.86 -1.12 7.37
C MET A 192 15.15 -0.89 8.16
N CYS A 193 15.03 -0.65 9.47
CA CYS A 193 16.17 -0.54 10.36
C CYS A 193 15.78 -0.94 11.78
N TRP A 194 16.63 -1.70 12.46
CA TRP A 194 16.43 -2.07 13.85
C TRP A 194 17.71 -1.92 14.65
N ARG A 195 17.67 -1.18 15.76
CA ARG A 195 18.85 -0.85 16.59
C ARG A 195 20.04 -0.29 15.78
N GLY A 196 19.76 0.54 14.78
CA GLY A 196 20.78 1.16 13.92
C GLY A 196 21.32 0.24 12.81
N HIS A 197 20.84 -1.00 12.69
CA HIS A 197 21.17 -1.90 11.59
C HIS A 197 20.15 -1.77 10.45
N PRO A 198 20.47 -1.09 9.34
CA PRO A 198 19.60 -1.04 8.18
C PRO A 198 19.54 -2.41 7.49
N VAL A 199 18.35 -2.81 7.05
CA VAL A 199 18.10 -4.07 6.36
C VAL A 199 17.39 -3.86 5.01
N TYR A 200 17.51 -2.67 4.43
CA TYR A 200 16.93 -2.34 3.12
C TYR A 200 17.38 -3.31 2.01
N ASP A 201 18.67 -3.67 2.00
CA ASP A 201 19.27 -4.61 1.04
C ASP A 201 19.02 -6.09 1.36
N CYS A 202 18.22 -6.38 2.38
CA CYS A 202 17.85 -7.75 2.70
C CYS A 202 16.55 -8.15 1.99
N GLN A 203 16.49 -9.42 1.62
CA GLN A 203 15.31 -10.05 1.04
C GLN A 203 14.12 -10.00 2.02
N THR A 204 12.90 -9.96 1.48
CA THR A 204 11.65 -9.88 2.26
C THR A 204 11.51 -11.03 3.26
N ASP A 205 11.79 -12.25 2.84
CA ASP A 205 11.69 -13.43 3.70
C ASP A 205 12.61 -13.35 4.92
N PHE A 206 13.85 -12.90 4.71
CA PHE A 206 14.78 -12.60 5.80
C PHE A 206 14.26 -11.46 6.69
N ARG A 207 13.80 -10.34 6.10
CA ARG A 207 13.27 -9.20 6.88
C ARG A 207 12.11 -9.63 7.77
N PHE A 208 11.16 -10.41 7.24
CA PHE A 208 10.00 -10.90 7.98
C PHE A 208 10.40 -11.89 9.08
N TYR A 209 11.26 -12.86 8.77
CA TYR A 209 11.76 -13.83 9.75
C TYR A 209 12.54 -13.13 10.88
N TRP A 210 13.48 -12.28 10.51
CA TRP A 210 14.35 -11.59 11.45
C TRP A 210 13.56 -10.64 12.35
N PHE A 211 12.63 -9.87 11.76
CA PHE A 211 11.77 -8.97 12.53
C PHE A 211 10.92 -9.73 13.55
N ARG A 212 10.32 -10.86 13.15
CA ARG A 212 9.55 -11.69 14.07
C ARG A 212 10.38 -12.14 15.27
N SER A 213 11.60 -12.61 15.04
CA SER A 213 12.53 -12.96 16.12
C SER A 213 12.85 -11.76 17.02
N LYS A 214 12.94 -10.54 16.47
CA LYS A 214 13.18 -9.32 17.26
C LYS A 214 11.96 -8.84 18.05
N MET A 215 10.77 -9.05 17.54
CA MET A 215 9.53 -8.80 18.28
C MET A 215 9.38 -9.76 19.46
N GLU A 216 9.71 -11.04 19.28
CA GLU A 216 9.67 -12.06 20.34
C GLU A 216 10.70 -11.78 21.46
N GLU A 217 11.83 -11.14 21.14
CA GLU A 217 12.82 -10.67 22.13
C GLU A 217 12.30 -9.48 22.97
N GLU A 218 11.47 -8.61 22.39
CA GLU A 218 10.92 -7.40 23.02
C GLU A 218 9.46 -7.63 23.47
N GLY A 219 9.27 -8.54 24.44
CA GLY A 219 7.96 -9.07 24.84
C GLY A 219 6.90 -8.04 25.30
N ASP A 220 7.29 -6.81 25.63
CA ASP A 220 6.39 -5.78 26.16
C ASP A 220 5.84 -4.82 25.07
N LEU A 221 6.24 -4.97 23.79
CA LEU A 221 5.80 -4.09 22.70
C LEU A 221 4.30 -4.17 22.40
N GLU A 222 3.71 -5.33 22.67
CA GLU A 222 2.28 -5.58 22.43
C GLU A 222 1.38 -5.05 23.54
N GLU A 223 1.94 -4.61 24.68
CA GLU A 223 1.17 -4.13 25.82
C GLU A 223 1.10 -2.61 25.88
N LYS A 224 -0.06 -2.09 26.29
CA LYS A 224 -0.22 -0.64 26.54
C LYS A 224 0.35 -0.31 27.92
N SER A 225 1.27 0.65 27.95
CA SER A 225 1.82 1.20 29.18
C SER A 225 2.02 2.70 29.07
N ARG A 226 2.40 3.36 30.17
CA ARG A 226 2.76 4.79 30.14
C ARG A 226 3.95 5.09 29.21
N LEU A 227 4.84 4.12 29.02
CA LEU A 227 6.02 4.25 28.15
C LEU A 227 5.77 3.69 26.74
N ASN A 228 4.62 3.05 26.52
CA ASN A 228 4.16 2.46 25.26
C ASN A 228 2.64 2.65 25.12
N PRO A 229 2.16 3.87 24.79
CA PRO A 229 0.72 4.14 24.70
C PRO A 229 0.06 3.42 23.52
N PHE A 230 0.83 3.02 22.50
CA PHE A 230 0.37 2.29 21.33
C PHE A 230 1.03 0.92 21.27
N ARG A 231 0.25 -0.11 20.95
CA ARG A 231 0.74 -1.47 20.79
C ARG A 231 1.46 -1.60 19.44
N PHE A 232 2.55 -2.35 19.39
CA PHE A 232 3.20 -2.75 18.15
C PHE A 232 3.04 -4.25 17.99
N VAL A 233 2.34 -4.67 16.94
CA VAL A 233 2.04 -6.08 16.69
C VAL A 233 2.54 -6.43 15.28
N GLY A 234 3.40 -7.44 15.16
CA GLY A 234 3.87 -7.91 13.85
C GLY A 234 2.74 -8.59 13.07
N LEU A 235 2.56 -8.22 11.80
CA LEU A 235 1.64 -8.95 10.93
C LEU A 235 2.22 -10.30 10.57
N GLN A 236 1.37 -11.33 10.63
CA GLN A 236 1.75 -12.66 10.20
C GLN A 236 1.77 -12.76 8.68
N ASN A 237 2.67 -13.61 8.20
CA ASN A 237 2.82 -13.90 6.79
C ASN A 237 2.60 -15.39 6.52
N TYR A 238 2.11 -15.71 5.33
CA TYR A 238 1.62 -17.03 4.94
C TYR A 238 2.18 -17.42 3.58
N SER A 239 2.20 -18.73 3.29
CA SER A 239 2.54 -19.19 1.93
C SER A 239 1.39 -18.87 0.97
N CYS A 240 1.73 -18.71 -0.31
CA CYS A 240 0.75 -18.45 -1.36
C CYS A 240 0.28 -19.74 -2.07
N SER A 241 0.39 -20.91 -1.43
CA SER A 241 -0.20 -22.13 -1.99
C SER A 241 -1.72 -22.05 -1.96
N THR A 242 -2.39 -22.72 -2.90
CA THR A 242 -3.86 -22.77 -2.98
C THR A 242 -4.51 -23.15 -1.65
N GLU A 243 -3.93 -24.12 -0.94
CA GLU A 243 -4.40 -24.60 0.37
C GLU A 243 -4.27 -23.49 1.44
N SER A 244 -3.08 -22.89 1.57
CA SER A 244 -2.82 -21.81 2.53
C SER A 244 -3.69 -20.58 2.26
N LEU A 245 -3.89 -20.21 0.99
CA LEU A 245 -4.78 -19.11 0.60
C LEU A 245 -6.22 -19.38 1.03
N CYS A 246 -6.72 -20.61 0.85
CA CYS A 246 -8.04 -21.00 1.33
C CYS A 246 -8.16 -20.94 2.86
N GLU A 247 -7.16 -21.45 3.59
CA GLU A 247 -7.13 -21.41 5.05
C GLU A 247 -7.12 -19.97 5.56
N VAL A 248 -6.27 -19.12 4.99
CA VAL A 248 -6.17 -17.69 5.35
C VAL A 248 -7.50 -16.96 5.09
N LEU A 249 -8.16 -17.22 3.96
CA LEU A 249 -9.45 -16.61 3.63
C LEU A 249 -10.62 -17.11 4.51
N ALA A 250 -10.46 -18.26 5.16
CA ALA A 250 -11.41 -18.80 6.13
C ALA A 250 -11.09 -18.42 7.58
N THR A 251 -9.90 -17.85 7.84
CA THR A 251 -9.44 -17.51 9.18
C THR A 251 -10.04 -16.18 9.64
N ASP A 252 -10.44 -16.13 10.91
CA ASP A 252 -10.84 -14.88 11.56
C ASP A 252 -9.60 -14.11 12.06
N PHE A 253 -9.53 -12.84 11.69
CA PHE A 253 -8.47 -11.94 12.12
C PHE A 253 -8.93 -11.06 13.28
N PRO A 254 -8.02 -10.65 14.19
CA PRO A 254 -8.36 -9.77 15.30
C PRO A 254 -8.68 -8.35 14.83
N PHE A 255 -8.72 -8.07 13.53
CA PHE A 255 -8.96 -6.77 12.92
C PHE A 255 -9.80 -6.94 11.65
N GLU A 256 -10.44 -5.85 11.22
CA GLU A 256 -11.09 -5.81 9.91
C GLU A 256 -10.04 -5.85 8.81
N VAL A 257 -10.18 -6.77 7.85
CA VAL A 257 -9.22 -6.95 6.75
C VAL A 257 -9.53 -5.97 5.62
N ASP A 258 -8.56 -5.16 5.23
CA ASP A 258 -8.65 -4.28 4.05
C ASP A 258 -8.32 -5.07 2.77
N GLY A 259 -7.23 -5.84 2.82
CA GLY A 259 -6.78 -6.61 1.68
C GLY A 259 -5.50 -7.40 1.93
N LEU A 260 -4.94 -7.87 0.82
CA LEU A 260 -3.91 -8.89 0.77
C LEU A 260 -2.70 -8.34 0.00
N LEU A 261 -1.53 -8.36 0.62
CA LEU A 261 -0.27 -8.06 -0.03
C LEU A 261 0.50 -9.34 -0.35
N PHE A 262 0.98 -9.43 -1.58
CA PHE A 262 1.81 -10.51 -2.08
C PHE A 262 3.20 -9.97 -2.29
N TYR A 263 4.16 -10.39 -1.47
CA TYR A 263 5.56 -9.97 -1.58
C TYR A 263 6.37 -11.05 -2.27
N HIS A 264 7.21 -10.67 -3.23
CA HIS A 264 8.25 -11.56 -3.71
C HIS A 264 9.30 -11.76 -2.61
N LYS A 265 9.67 -13.01 -2.31
CA LYS A 265 10.61 -13.38 -1.24
C LYS A 265 11.92 -12.63 -1.35
N GLN A 266 12.48 -12.60 -2.56
CA GLN A 266 13.79 -12.01 -2.82
C GLN A 266 13.81 -10.48 -2.94
N ALA A 267 12.68 -9.77 -2.78
CA ALA A 267 12.65 -8.32 -2.98
C ALA A 267 13.38 -7.56 -1.87
N HIS A 268 14.25 -6.62 -2.23
CA HIS A 268 14.81 -5.64 -1.30
C HIS A 268 13.78 -4.55 -0.97
N TYR A 269 13.90 -3.92 0.19
CA TYR A 269 13.01 -2.81 0.55
C TYR A 269 13.43 -1.54 -0.21
N ASN A 270 12.68 -1.21 -1.27
CA ASN A 270 12.91 -0.03 -2.08
C ASN A 270 11.71 0.94 -1.97
N PRO A 271 11.92 2.17 -1.47
CA PRO A 271 10.84 3.15 -1.39
C PRO A 271 10.20 3.46 -2.75
N GLY A 272 8.88 3.66 -2.77
CA GLY A 272 8.09 3.93 -3.97
C GLY A 272 7.35 2.72 -4.54
N SER A 273 6.65 2.91 -5.66
CA SER A 273 5.85 1.86 -6.32
C SER A 273 6.72 0.76 -6.93
N THR A 274 6.35 -0.50 -6.71
CA THR A 274 7.05 -1.68 -7.26
C THR A 274 6.09 -2.82 -7.64
N PRO A 275 6.33 -3.51 -8.76
CA PRO A 275 5.57 -4.71 -9.14
C PRO A 275 6.01 -5.97 -8.37
N LEU A 276 7.06 -5.89 -7.54
CA LEU A 276 7.52 -6.98 -6.66
C LEU A 276 6.65 -7.14 -5.40
N VAL A 277 5.71 -6.22 -5.19
CA VAL A 277 4.65 -6.34 -4.20
C VAL A 277 3.31 -6.12 -4.90
N GLY A 278 2.42 -7.11 -4.84
CA GLY A 278 1.09 -7.06 -5.41
C GLY A 278 0.02 -6.83 -4.35
N TRP A 279 -1.01 -6.05 -4.65
CA TRP A 279 -2.16 -5.84 -3.79
C TRP A 279 -3.43 -6.39 -4.41
N LEU A 280 -4.26 -7.06 -3.60
CA LEU A 280 -5.62 -7.47 -3.94
C LEU A 280 -6.59 -7.21 -2.79
N ARG A 281 -7.85 -6.94 -3.14
CA ARG A 281 -8.96 -7.06 -2.18
C ARG A 281 -9.34 -8.53 -2.02
N PRO A 282 -9.83 -8.97 -0.85
CA PRO A 282 -10.04 -10.41 -0.61
C PRO A 282 -11.08 -11.03 -1.56
N TYR A 283 -12.14 -10.31 -1.92
CA TYR A 283 -13.13 -10.75 -2.91
C TYR A 283 -12.58 -10.89 -4.35
N MET A 284 -11.43 -10.29 -4.67
CA MET A 284 -10.82 -10.36 -6.01
C MET A 284 -9.98 -11.63 -6.20
N VAL A 285 -9.64 -12.35 -5.11
CA VAL A 285 -8.72 -13.49 -5.14
C VAL A 285 -9.22 -14.58 -6.09
N SER A 286 -10.51 -14.92 -6.01
CA SER A 286 -11.09 -15.97 -6.86
C SER A 286 -11.01 -15.62 -8.36
N ASP A 287 -11.30 -14.37 -8.73
CA ASP A 287 -11.31 -13.92 -10.13
C ASP A 287 -9.91 -13.73 -10.72
N ILE A 288 -8.94 -13.30 -9.90
CA ILE A 288 -7.60 -12.96 -10.38
C ILE A 288 -6.67 -14.16 -10.34
N LEU A 289 -6.70 -14.96 -9.27
CA LEU A 289 -5.88 -16.17 -9.15
C LEU A 289 -6.54 -17.39 -9.81
N GLY A 290 -7.83 -17.31 -10.17
CA GLY A 290 -8.53 -18.40 -10.86
C GLY A 290 -8.76 -19.64 -9.98
N MET A 291 -8.86 -19.46 -8.66
CA MET A 291 -9.03 -20.53 -7.69
C MET A 291 -10.41 -20.49 -7.01
N SER A 292 -10.88 -21.65 -6.54
CA SER A 292 -12.05 -21.71 -5.66
C SER A 292 -11.67 -21.24 -4.26
N VAL A 293 -12.45 -20.32 -3.71
CA VAL A 293 -12.24 -19.77 -2.37
C VAL A 293 -13.41 -20.17 -1.46
N PRO A 294 -13.18 -20.34 -0.15
CA PRO A 294 -14.26 -20.63 0.79
C PRO A 294 -15.27 -19.48 0.82
N ALA A 295 -16.54 -19.79 1.06
CA ALA A 295 -17.56 -18.78 1.28
C ALA A 295 -17.37 -18.18 2.69
N SER A 296 -16.85 -16.96 2.76
CA SER A 296 -16.60 -16.24 4.00
C SER A 296 -16.94 -14.76 3.82
N PRO A 297 -17.06 -13.98 4.92
CA PRO A 297 -17.27 -12.54 4.82
C PRO A 297 -16.20 -11.84 3.96
N LEU A 298 -14.96 -12.35 3.96
CA LEU A 298 -13.85 -11.81 3.18
C LEU A 298 -14.05 -12.02 1.67
N THR A 299 -14.58 -13.17 1.26
CA THR A 299 -14.74 -13.54 -0.16
C THR A 299 -16.06 -13.05 -0.75
N THR A 300 -16.96 -12.52 0.09
CA THR A 300 -18.23 -11.96 -0.33
C THR A 300 -17.99 -10.68 -1.14
N ARG A 301 -18.53 -10.64 -2.37
CA ARG A 301 -18.43 -9.44 -3.21
C ARG A 301 -19.35 -8.36 -2.65
N PRO A 302 -18.85 -7.14 -2.42
CA PRO A 302 -19.71 -6.05 -2.01
C PRO A 302 -20.61 -5.58 -3.16
N ASP A 303 -21.82 -5.12 -2.84
CA ASP A 303 -22.85 -4.76 -3.83
C ASP A 303 -22.35 -3.76 -4.87
N TYR A 304 -21.57 -2.76 -4.44
CA TYR A 304 -21.00 -1.75 -5.33
C TYR A 304 -20.10 -2.36 -6.41
N ALA A 305 -19.39 -3.46 -6.11
CA ALA A 305 -18.51 -4.11 -7.07
C ALA A 305 -19.32 -4.84 -8.15
N GLY A 306 -20.49 -5.37 -7.79
CA GLY A 306 -21.45 -5.95 -8.74
C GLY A 306 -22.01 -4.89 -9.68
N HIS A 307 -22.49 -3.77 -9.13
CA HIS A 307 -23.01 -2.65 -9.92
C HIS A 307 -21.96 -2.04 -10.84
N GLN A 308 -20.75 -1.79 -10.33
CA GLN A 308 -19.65 -1.24 -11.12
C GLN A 308 -19.27 -2.15 -12.30
N LEU A 309 -19.25 -3.47 -12.10
CA LEU A 309 -18.98 -4.41 -13.18
C LEU A 309 -20.08 -4.39 -14.25
N GLN A 310 -21.34 -4.27 -13.83
CA GLN A 310 -22.48 -4.23 -14.74
C GLN A 310 -22.48 -2.94 -15.58
N GLU A 311 -22.13 -1.81 -14.99
CA GLU A 311 -21.93 -0.53 -15.71
C GLU A 311 -20.79 -0.63 -16.73
N ILE A 312 -19.65 -1.23 -16.35
CA ILE A 312 -18.52 -1.43 -17.27
C ILE A 312 -18.92 -2.33 -18.44
N ILE A 313 -19.69 -3.40 -18.19
CA ILE A 313 -20.19 -4.29 -19.24
C ILE A 313 -21.12 -3.52 -20.19
N ASN A 314 -22.02 -2.70 -19.65
CA ASN A 314 -22.94 -1.89 -20.45
C ASN A 314 -22.17 -0.86 -21.31
N HIS A 315 -21.17 -0.18 -20.73
CA HIS A 315 -20.33 0.79 -21.45
C HIS A 315 -19.49 0.14 -22.56
N LYS A 316 -18.89 -1.03 -22.28
CA LYS A 316 -18.17 -1.81 -23.30
C LYS A 316 -19.07 -2.33 -24.41
N ARG A 317 -20.34 -2.64 -24.11
CA ARG A 317 -21.34 -3.03 -25.11
C ARG A 317 -21.75 -1.85 -25.98
N SER A 318 -22.07 -0.69 -25.38
CA SER A 318 -22.44 0.52 -26.13
C SER A 318 -21.28 1.04 -26.98
N GLY A 319 -20.03 0.98 -26.49
CA GLY A 319 -18.84 1.34 -27.27
C GLY A 319 -18.60 0.41 -28.46
N LYS A 320 -18.82 -0.91 -28.30
CA LYS A 320 -18.74 -1.87 -29.42
C LYS A 320 -19.87 -1.71 -30.43
N GLN A 321 -21.04 -1.27 -30.01
CA GLN A 321 -22.16 -0.95 -30.91
C GLN A 321 -21.87 0.33 -31.70
N LYS A 322 -21.45 1.42 -31.04
CA LYS A 322 -21.01 2.65 -31.74
C LYS A 322 -19.88 2.41 -32.73
N ALA A 323 -18.87 1.63 -32.36
CA ALA A 323 -17.76 1.30 -33.28
C ALA A 323 -18.19 0.40 -34.46
N ARG A 324 -19.29 -0.35 -34.33
CA ARG A 324 -19.88 -1.11 -35.45
C ARG A 324 -20.72 -0.21 -36.34
N ASP A 325 -21.52 0.68 -35.75
CA ASP A 325 -22.38 1.61 -36.48
C ASP A 325 -21.56 2.68 -37.24
N ASP A 326 -20.48 3.20 -36.65
CA ASP A 326 -19.53 4.13 -37.29
C ASP A 326 -18.69 3.46 -38.40
N SER A 327 -18.60 2.12 -38.41
CA SER A 327 -17.97 1.37 -39.51
C SER A 327 -18.92 1.10 -40.68
N SER A 328 -20.22 1.32 -40.47
CA SER A 328 -21.27 1.10 -41.49
C SER A 328 -21.88 2.38 -42.06
N ASP A 329 -21.77 3.54 -41.40
CA ASP A 329 -22.33 4.79 -41.90
C ASP A 329 -21.31 5.95 -41.94
N GLY A 330 -21.08 6.45 -43.15
CA GLY A 330 -20.43 7.73 -43.34
C GLY A 330 -21.36 8.87 -42.90
N ASN A 331 -20.93 9.60 -41.87
CA ASN A 331 -21.31 10.97 -41.52
C ASN A 331 -22.80 11.25 -41.20
N ALA A 332 -23.11 11.54 -39.93
CA ALA A 332 -23.88 12.73 -39.51
C ALA A 332 -24.14 12.78 -37.99
N GLY A 333 -24.03 13.99 -37.43
CA GLY A 333 -25.10 14.49 -36.56
C GLY A 333 -24.91 14.43 -35.04
N ASN A 334 -24.27 15.48 -34.52
CA ASN A 334 -24.39 15.97 -33.15
C ASN A 334 -25.85 16.00 -32.64
N VAL A 335 -26.16 15.34 -31.51
CA VAL A 335 -27.31 15.72 -30.66
C VAL A 335 -26.91 15.63 -29.18
N ASP A 336 -26.96 16.81 -28.59
CA ASP A 336 -26.75 17.19 -27.21
C ASP A 336 -27.76 16.49 -26.29
N GLY A 337 -27.27 15.78 -25.27
CA GLY A 337 -28.06 15.09 -24.26
C GLY A 337 -27.55 15.48 -22.88
N ARG A 338 -28.00 16.64 -22.40
CA ARG A 338 -27.79 17.11 -21.03
C ARG A 338 -28.28 16.05 -20.03
N TYR A 339 -27.43 15.66 -19.10
CA TYR A 339 -27.86 15.07 -17.84
C TYR A 339 -27.14 15.79 -16.69
N GLU A 340 -27.97 16.16 -15.71
CA GLU A 340 -27.65 16.99 -14.56
C GLU A 340 -26.71 16.29 -13.59
N LEU A 341 -25.92 17.11 -12.91
CA LEU A 341 -24.77 16.74 -12.11
C LEU A 341 -25.14 16.80 -10.63
N GLU A 342 -25.64 15.70 -10.07
CA GLU A 342 -25.88 15.51 -8.63
C GLU A 342 -25.73 13.98 -8.35
N HIS A 343 -24.86 13.42 -7.49
CA HIS A 343 -24.16 13.87 -6.31
C HIS A 343 -22.78 13.16 -6.20
N LEU A 344 -21.69 13.92 -6.10
CA LEU A 344 -20.43 13.46 -5.52
C LEU A 344 -20.54 13.58 -4.00
N SER A 345 -21.14 12.59 -3.35
CA SER A 345 -20.99 12.34 -1.91
C SER A 345 -21.48 10.94 -1.60
N THR A 346 -20.63 10.17 -0.92
CA THR A 346 -20.97 8.88 -0.32
C THR A 346 -22.28 9.01 0.47
N PRO A 347 -23.29 8.16 0.24
CA PRO A 347 -24.46 8.16 1.12
C PRO A 347 -24.03 7.69 2.52
N LYS A 348 -24.21 8.56 3.52
CA LYS A 348 -24.29 8.12 4.92
C LYS A 348 -25.60 7.37 5.11
N LEU A 349 -25.55 6.22 5.76
CA LEU A 349 -26.73 5.53 6.27
C LEU A 349 -27.37 6.40 7.37
N GLU A 350 -28.55 6.96 7.09
CA GLU A 350 -29.48 7.43 8.12
C GLU A 350 -30.74 6.56 8.10
N GLY A 351 -31.17 6.13 9.29
CA GLY A 351 -32.55 5.75 9.57
C GLY A 351 -32.76 4.36 10.16
N SER A 352 -32.50 4.19 11.46
CA SER A 352 -33.29 3.29 12.30
C SER A 352 -34.54 4.04 12.79
N PRO A 353 -35.70 3.38 12.97
CA PRO A 353 -36.93 4.07 13.31
C PRO A 353 -36.98 4.49 14.78
N SER A 354 -37.54 5.67 14.99
CA SER A 354 -37.84 6.33 16.24
C SER A 354 -38.57 5.45 17.26
N VAL A 355 -38.06 5.39 18.49
CA VAL A 355 -38.84 5.07 19.69
C VAL A 355 -38.79 6.28 20.61
N SER A 356 -39.97 6.70 21.03
CA SER A 356 -40.28 7.86 21.87
C SER A 356 -39.52 7.84 23.20
N GLY A 357 -39.07 9.02 23.63
CA GLY A 357 -38.29 9.23 24.84
C GLY A 357 -39.08 9.10 26.14
N ASP A 358 -38.33 8.80 27.20
CA ASP A 358 -38.67 9.10 28.58
C ASP A 358 -37.36 9.49 29.32
N PRO A 359 -37.31 10.61 30.07
CA PRO A 359 -36.10 11.06 30.73
C PRO A 359 -36.05 10.55 32.17
N ALA A 360 -35.13 9.64 32.47
CA ALA A 360 -34.75 9.31 33.85
C ALA A 360 -33.24 9.11 33.94
N ALA A 361 -32.51 10.23 34.09
CA ALA A 361 -31.15 10.21 34.63
C ALA A 361 -31.27 10.36 36.15
N GLN A 362 -31.17 9.23 36.86
CA GLN A 362 -30.84 9.22 38.28
C GLN A 362 -29.37 9.62 38.44
N MET A 363 -29.15 10.67 39.22
CA MET A 363 -27.87 10.91 39.88
C MET A 363 -27.64 9.78 40.89
N GLU A 364 -26.47 9.16 40.84
CA GLU A 364 -25.95 8.39 41.96
C GLU A 364 -24.75 9.13 42.57
N ASN A 365 -24.71 9.03 43.89
CA ASN A 365 -24.02 9.87 44.88
C ASN A 365 -22.50 9.82 44.87
#